data_AF-R0CPE0-F1
#
_entry.id   AF-R0CPE0-F1
#
_cell.length_a   1.000
_cell.length_b   1.000
_cell.length_c   1.000
_cell.angle_alpha   90.00
_cell.angle_beta   90.00
_cell.angle_gamma   90.00
#
_symmetry.space_group_name_H-M   'P 1'
#
loop_
_entity.id
_entity.type
_entity.pdbx_description
1 polymer ?
#
loop_
_entity_poly.entity_id
_entity_poly.type
_entity_poly.pdbx_seq_one_letter_code
_entity_poly.pdbx_strand_id
1 'polypeptide(L)'
;MTNPTELTAEALRDTYHVETYGGMYQVFMVKIDGGSGQVSRSGLEVMQEKIKDIFSNSLAPVCHDMLLHFQSFTGCGVMNYDPAKKDEVRRGLRECLNHLEVKRSLLGPFEFSVSLGIAVDAPEKMPLSLESARNAMTERLIQGTGRLLDTVPPGSGIEKQNLLDKYIKMMEHTVDSLSTAEAGEACRMLETEALGLDRICGGEILELVLSAGRLFIARTALSNVEEIQQEFVNGCSQCRTAGELFGQLARIQERLLSEARELRSSEAARPIRIAKQYVMQHFDEPITLETVCEDIGFSVNYFSMLFKRETGEGFAKYLTRVRIEEAKTLLHETSIPIAEICEKVGYSDRKHFTHTFHKATGLNPVEYRKLYG
;
A
#
# COMPACT_ATOMS: atom_id res chain seq x y z
N MET A 1 -1.38 20.09 19.28
CA MET A 1 -0.51 19.64 20.39
C MET A 1 -0.52 20.73 21.45
N THR A 2 -1.48 20.67 22.37
CA THR A 2 -1.42 21.45 23.61
C THR A 2 -0.45 20.75 24.55
N ASN A 3 0.36 21.54 25.25
CA ASN A 3 1.23 21.09 26.35
C ASN A 3 0.43 20.12 27.27
N PRO A 4 1.05 19.06 27.83
CA PRO A 4 0.43 18.30 28.91
C PRO A 4 0.42 19.17 30.17
N THR A 5 -0.44 20.18 30.19
CA THR A 5 -0.82 20.91 31.40
C THR A 5 -1.41 19.88 32.35
N GLU A 6 -0.89 19.84 33.57
CA GLU A 6 -1.14 18.80 34.58
C GLU A 6 -2.62 18.42 34.63
N LEU A 7 -2.92 17.15 34.33
CA LEU A 7 -4.25 16.56 34.50
C LEU A 7 -4.51 16.44 36.01
N THR A 8 -4.84 17.54 36.67
CA THR A 8 -5.26 17.58 38.08
C THR A 8 -6.78 17.59 38.16
N ALA A 9 -7.34 17.22 39.32
CA ALA A 9 -8.79 17.29 39.54
C ALA A 9 -9.33 18.74 39.40
N GLU A 10 -8.53 19.73 39.78
CA GLU A 10 -8.85 21.15 39.59
C GLU A 10 -8.87 21.53 38.11
N ALA A 11 -7.84 21.15 37.34
CA ALA A 11 -7.80 21.40 35.91
C ALA A 11 -8.98 20.76 35.16
N LEU A 12 -9.38 19.55 35.56
CA LEU A 12 -10.55 18.86 35.01
C LEU A 12 -11.86 19.61 35.28
N ARG A 13 -12.07 20.12 36.49
CA ARG A 13 -13.28 20.91 36.83
C ARG A 13 -13.27 22.29 36.15
N ASP A 14 -12.13 22.97 36.19
CA ASP A 14 -12.03 24.38 35.80
C ASP A 14 -11.95 24.55 34.28
N THR A 15 -11.22 23.67 33.59
CA THR A 15 -11.00 23.76 32.13
C THR A 15 -11.99 22.93 31.34
N TYR A 16 -12.37 21.76 31.87
CA TYR A 16 -13.16 20.76 31.14
C TYR A 16 -14.56 20.54 31.75
N HIS A 17 -14.88 21.19 32.87
CA HIS A 17 -16.16 21.08 33.58
C HIS A 17 -16.55 19.64 33.95
N VAL A 18 -15.55 18.81 34.24
CA VAL A 18 -15.74 17.40 34.60
C VAL A 18 -15.89 17.26 36.11
N GLU A 19 -16.90 16.52 36.58
CA GLU A 19 -17.01 16.18 38.00
C GLU A 19 -15.98 15.12 38.42
N THR A 20 -15.37 15.31 39.59
CA THR A 20 -14.22 14.50 40.06
C THR A 20 -14.46 13.86 41.42
N TYR A 21 -15.72 13.70 41.83
CA TYR A 21 -16.08 13.31 43.20
C TYR A 21 -15.92 11.81 43.50
N GLY A 22 -15.86 10.96 42.47
CA GLY A 22 -15.85 9.50 42.61
C GLY A 22 -14.57 8.87 43.15
N GLY A 23 -13.45 9.58 43.17
CA GLY A 23 -12.18 9.00 43.64
C GLY A 23 -11.59 7.88 42.77
N MET A 24 -12.29 7.40 41.73
CA MET A 24 -11.72 6.57 40.66
C MET A 24 -11.92 7.22 39.29
N TYR A 25 -10.92 7.04 38.45
CA TYR A 25 -10.89 7.46 37.05
C TYR A 25 -10.54 6.26 36.18
N GLN A 26 -11.18 6.15 35.02
CA GLN A 26 -10.88 5.07 34.10
C GLN A 26 -11.18 5.48 32.67
N VAL A 27 -10.28 5.11 31.77
CA VAL A 27 -10.41 5.37 30.34
C VAL A 27 -10.98 4.13 29.66
N PHE A 28 -11.95 4.35 28.78
CA PHE A 28 -12.42 3.36 27.83
C PHE A 28 -12.21 3.87 26.40
N MET A 29 -12.15 2.96 25.44
CA MET A 29 -12.12 3.33 24.03
C MET A 29 -13.23 2.62 23.27
N VAL A 30 -13.71 3.26 22.21
CA VAL A 30 -14.70 2.68 21.28
C VAL A 30 -14.10 2.73 19.88
N LYS A 31 -13.95 1.58 19.25
CA LYS A 31 -13.53 1.49 17.84
C LYS A 31 -14.74 1.19 16.98
N ILE A 32 -14.91 2.00 15.94
CA ILE A 32 -15.84 1.76 14.85
C ILE A 32 -15.03 1.06 13.75
N ASP A 33 -15.27 -0.23 13.56
CA ASP A 33 -14.58 -1.05 12.59
C ASP A 33 -15.43 -1.18 11.31
N GLY A 34 -15.00 -0.49 10.26
CA GLY A 34 -15.60 -0.55 8.93
C GLY A 34 -14.75 0.26 7.96
N GLY A 35 -14.59 -0.20 6.72
CA GLY A 35 -13.67 0.40 5.77
C GLY A 35 -13.97 1.89 5.57
N SER A 36 -12.92 2.72 5.57
CA SER A 36 -13.00 4.19 5.47
C SER A 36 -13.79 4.71 4.26
N GLY A 37 -13.98 3.88 3.22
CA GLY A 37 -14.80 4.21 2.04
C GLY A 37 -16.30 3.89 2.16
N GLN A 38 -16.79 3.37 3.29
CA GLN A 38 -18.16 2.88 3.42
C GLN A 38 -19.15 3.89 4.03
N VAL A 39 -18.68 5.05 4.49
CA VAL A 39 -19.52 6.06 5.14
C VAL A 39 -19.05 7.46 4.77
N SER A 40 -20.00 8.35 4.46
CA SER A 40 -19.69 9.77 4.27
C SER A 40 -19.28 10.41 5.60
N ARG A 41 -18.55 11.53 5.54
CA ARG A 41 -18.18 12.27 6.77
C ARG A 41 -19.39 12.61 7.63
N SER A 42 -20.48 13.08 7.03
CA SER A 42 -21.73 13.37 7.74
C SER A 42 -22.38 12.13 8.34
N GLY A 43 -22.30 10.98 7.67
CA GLY A 43 -22.78 9.70 8.21
C GLY A 43 -21.97 9.24 9.43
N LEU A 44 -20.65 9.44 9.40
CA LEU A 44 -19.77 9.12 10.51
C LEU A 44 -20.08 9.99 11.73
N GLU A 45 -20.25 11.31 11.53
CA GLU A 45 -20.60 12.26 12.60
C GLU A 45 -21.93 11.87 13.27
N VAL A 46 -22.97 11.56 12.48
CA VAL A 46 -24.26 11.08 13.03
C VAL A 46 -24.11 9.78 13.81
N MET A 47 -23.27 8.85 13.34
CA MET A 47 -22.99 7.61 14.05
C MET A 47 -22.28 7.86 15.39
N GLN A 48 -21.27 8.72 15.39
CA GLN A 48 -20.54 9.10 16.60
C GLN A 48 -21.46 9.72 17.65
N GLU A 49 -22.37 10.63 17.26
CA GLU A 49 -23.36 11.21 18.18
C GLU A 49 -24.29 10.14 18.76
N LYS A 50 -24.80 9.22 17.94
CA LYS A 50 -25.61 8.09 18.45
C LYS A 50 -24.85 7.19 19.42
N ILE A 51 -23.55 6.97 19.18
CA ILE A 51 -22.71 6.20 20.12
C ILE A 51 -22.56 6.96 21.43
N LYS A 52 -22.30 8.28 21.39
CA LYS A 52 -22.24 9.12 22.59
C LYS A 52 -23.54 9.06 23.40
N ASP A 53 -24.69 9.13 22.73
CA ASP A 53 -25.99 9.02 23.41
C ASP A 53 -26.17 7.68 24.10
N ILE A 54 -25.79 6.57 23.44
CA ILE A 54 -25.88 5.22 24.03
C ILE A 54 -25.01 5.14 25.29
N PHE A 55 -23.76 5.58 25.21
CA PHE A 55 -22.84 5.50 26.35
C PHE A 55 -23.26 6.42 27.49
N SER A 56 -23.69 7.64 27.19
CA SER A 56 -24.12 8.61 28.21
C SER A 56 -25.34 8.10 28.97
N ASN A 57 -26.34 7.58 28.25
CA ASN A 57 -27.56 7.06 28.88
C ASN A 57 -27.31 5.79 29.72
N SER A 58 -26.45 4.89 29.24
CA SER A 58 -26.15 3.63 29.94
C SER A 58 -25.21 3.80 31.13
N LEU A 59 -24.30 4.78 31.10
CA LEU A 59 -23.30 4.98 32.16
C LEU A 59 -23.71 6.04 33.19
N ALA A 60 -24.65 6.95 32.89
CA ALA A 60 -25.14 7.97 33.82
C ALA A 60 -25.61 7.43 35.19
N PRO A 61 -26.24 6.24 35.30
CA PRO A 61 -26.63 5.70 36.61
C PRO A 61 -25.47 5.21 37.49
N VAL A 62 -24.27 5.07 36.91
CA VAL A 62 -23.14 4.37 37.54
C VAL A 62 -21.90 5.27 37.69
N CYS A 63 -21.74 6.23 36.78
CA CYS A 63 -20.67 7.23 36.82
C CYS A 63 -21.20 8.54 37.39
N HIS A 64 -20.36 9.27 38.14
CA HIS A 64 -20.64 10.67 38.46
C HIS A 64 -20.54 11.52 37.21
N ASP A 65 -19.52 11.25 36.39
CA ASP A 65 -19.34 11.92 35.10
C ASP A 65 -18.69 11.00 34.07
N MET A 66 -18.97 11.26 32.80
CA MET A 66 -18.37 10.59 31.67
C MET A 66 -18.27 11.51 30.45
N LEU A 67 -17.08 11.61 29.90
CA LEU A 67 -16.83 12.25 28.61
C LEU A 67 -16.52 11.19 27.56
N LEU A 68 -16.96 11.41 26.31
CA LEU A 68 -16.59 10.60 25.15
C LEU A 68 -16.31 11.49 23.94
N HIS A 69 -15.07 11.47 23.47
CA HIS A 69 -14.62 12.25 22.31
C HIS A 69 -14.14 11.33 21.19
N PHE A 70 -14.53 11.62 19.94
CA PHE A 70 -14.14 10.85 18.77
C PHE A 70 -13.08 11.56 17.94
N GLN A 71 -12.04 10.82 17.58
CA GLN A 71 -11.12 11.15 16.50
C GLN A 71 -11.28 10.11 15.39
N SER A 72 -11.90 10.52 14.28
CA SER A 72 -12.21 9.63 13.16
C SER A 72 -13.01 8.39 13.61
N PHE A 73 -12.47 7.17 13.46
CA PHE A 73 -13.18 5.93 13.79
C PHE A 73 -12.92 5.43 15.22
N THR A 74 -12.33 6.27 16.08
CA THR A 74 -11.95 5.88 17.44
C THR A 74 -12.42 6.92 18.45
N GLY A 75 -13.24 6.48 19.39
CA GLY A 75 -13.66 7.24 20.57
C GLY A 75 -12.76 6.96 21.76
N CYS A 76 -12.41 7.99 22.51
CA CYS A 76 -11.75 7.92 23.81
C CYS A 76 -12.71 8.52 24.84
N GLY A 77 -13.05 7.73 25.86
CA GLY A 77 -13.89 8.18 26.94
C GLY A 77 -13.23 8.08 28.30
N VAL A 78 -13.59 8.99 29.19
CA VAL A 78 -13.10 9.09 30.56
C VAL A 78 -14.29 9.01 31.49
N MET A 79 -14.21 8.16 32.51
CA MET A 79 -15.26 7.97 33.51
C MET A 79 -14.73 8.34 34.90
N ASN A 80 -15.55 9.02 35.70
CA ASN A 80 -15.34 9.22 37.12
C ASN A 80 -16.47 8.54 37.91
N TYR A 81 -16.14 7.68 38.88
CA TYR A 81 -17.14 6.86 39.59
C TYR A 81 -16.60 6.41 40.94
N ASP A 82 -17.47 5.97 41.86
CA ASP A 82 -17.06 5.46 43.18
C ASP A 82 -16.32 4.12 43.09
N PRO A 83 -15.28 3.81 43.90
CA PRO A 83 -14.55 2.55 43.81
C PRO A 83 -15.42 1.30 43.89
N ALA A 84 -16.54 1.37 44.63
CA ALA A 84 -17.50 0.28 44.77
C ALA A 84 -18.28 -0.04 43.47
N LYS A 85 -18.32 0.89 42.51
CA LYS A 85 -19.07 0.80 41.25
C LYS A 85 -18.26 0.16 40.11
N LYS A 86 -17.02 -0.26 40.33
CA LYS A 86 -16.11 -0.81 39.30
C LYS A 86 -16.76 -1.91 38.44
N ASP A 87 -17.42 -2.89 39.05
CA ASP A 87 -18.05 -3.99 38.32
C ASP A 87 -19.33 -3.54 37.59
N GLU A 88 -20.05 -2.56 38.13
CA GLU A 88 -21.21 -1.95 37.49
C GLU A 88 -20.81 -1.17 36.23
N VAL A 89 -19.69 -0.43 36.27
CA VAL A 89 -19.14 0.30 35.11
C VAL A 89 -18.79 -0.68 33.98
N ARG A 90 -18.07 -1.77 34.31
CA ARG A 90 -17.71 -2.80 33.32
C ARG A 90 -18.96 -3.42 32.68
N ARG A 91 -20.01 -3.67 33.47
CA ARG A 91 -21.28 -4.18 32.96
C ARG A 91 -22.00 -3.15 32.09
N GLY A 92 -22.03 -1.88 32.49
CA GLY A 92 -22.59 -0.79 31.70
C GLY A 92 -21.93 -0.67 30.32
N LEU A 93 -20.60 -0.74 30.24
CA LEU A 93 -19.88 -0.75 28.96
C LEU A 93 -20.25 -1.95 28.06
N ARG A 94 -20.45 -3.12 28.67
CA ARG A 94 -20.91 -4.31 27.93
C ARG A 94 -22.33 -4.13 27.41
N GLU A 95 -23.21 -3.50 28.18
CA GLU A 95 -24.57 -3.14 27.73
C GLU A 95 -24.53 -2.12 26.59
N CYS A 96 -23.66 -1.10 26.67
CA CYS A 96 -23.44 -0.16 25.56
C CYS A 96 -23.05 -0.89 24.27
N LEU A 97 -22.07 -1.80 24.35
CA LEU A 97 -21.64 -2.59 23.21
C LEU A 97 -22.77 -3.46 22.65
N ASN A 98 -23.53 -4.13 23.52
CA ASN A 98 -24.70 -4.92 23.10
C ASN A 98 -25.74 -4.04 22.39
N HIS A 99 -25.99 -2.82 22.87
CA HIS A 99 -26.89 -1.87 22.22
C HIS A 99 -26.39 -1.47 20.81
N LEU A 100 -25.09 -1.32 20.62
CA LEU A 100 -24.49 -1.05 19.31
C LEU A 100 -24.67 -2.25 18.36
N GLU A 101 -24.38 -3.46 18.84
CA GLU A 101 -24.48 -4.68 18.04
C GLU A 101 -25.93 -5.01 17.63
N VAL A 102 -26.91 -4.80 18.51
CA VAL A 102 -28.34 -4.96 18.17
C VAL A 102 -28.77 -3.97 17.08
N LYS A 103 -28.21 -2.76 17.07
CA LYS A 103 -28.51 -1.72 16.09
C LYS A 103 -27.63 -1.79 14.83
N ARG A 104 -26.82 -2.84 14.67
CA ARG A 104 -25.91 -3.01 13.53
C ARG A 104 -26.60 -2.86 12.16
N SER A 105 -27.81 -3.42 12.01
CA SER A 105 -28.58 -3.29 10.76
C SER A 105 -28.94 -1.84 10.39
N LEU A 106 -29.05 -0.94 11.37
CA LEU A 106 -29.35 0.48 11.18
C LEU A 106 -28.07 1.33 11.05
N LEU A 107 -26.96 0.85 11.60
CA LEU A 107 -25.68 1.57 11.59
C LEU A 107 -24.82 1.21 10.37
N GLY A 108 -25.16 0.16 9.63
CA GLY A 108 -24.45 -0.29 8.44
C GLY A 108 -23.53 -1.48 8.72
N PRO A 109 -22.62 -1.85 7.81
CA PRO A 109 -21.75 -3.03 7.94
C PRO A 109 -20.61 -2.83 8.97
N PHE A 110 -20.77 -1.95 9.94
CA PHE A 110 -19.78 -1.66 10.97
C PHE A 110 -19.87 -2.69 12.09
N GLU A 111 -18.72 -2.93 12.70
CA GLU A 111 -18.57 -3.68 13.94
C GLU A 111 -17.99 -2.75 14.99
N PHE A 112 -18.28 -3.03 16.26
CA PHE A 112 -17.84 -2.18 17.34
C PHE A 112 -16.97 -2.97 18.30
N SER A 113 -15.86 -2.38 18.73
CA SER A 113 -15.01 -2.92 19.78
C SER A 113 -14.92 -1.89 20.89
N VAL A 114 -15.03 -2.33 22.14
CA VAL A 114 -14.83 -1.45 23.30
C VAL A 114 -13.63 -1.97 24.06
N SER A 115 -12.75 -1.08 24.51
CA SER A 115 -11.70 -1.46 25.45
C SER A 115 -11.78 -0.68 26.74
N LEU A 116 -11.26 -1.25 27.82
CA LEU A 116 -11.26 -0.65 29.15
C LEU A 116 -9.86 -0.72 29.73
N GLY A 117 -9.33 0.43 30.12
CA GLY A 117 -8.03 0.54 30.78
C GLY A 117 -8.09 0.19 32.25
N ILE A 118 -6.94 0.22 32.94
CA ILE A 118 -6.87 0.06 34.39
C ILE A 118 -7.58 1.22 35.10
N ALA A 119 -8.27 0.94 36.20
CA ALA A 119 -8.82 1.99 37.07
C ALA A 119 -7.69 2.64 37.87
N VAL A 120 -7.73 3.96 38.00
CA VAL A 120 -6.74 4.76 38.73
C VAL A 120 -7.42 5.66 39.76
N ASP A 121 -6.74 5.94 40.85
CA ASP A 121 -7.23 6.70 42.00
C ASP A 121 -7.02 8.23 41.88
N ALA A 122 -6.36 8.68 40.81
CA ALA A 122 -6.00 10.07 40.61
C ALA A 122 -6.00 10.47 39.12
N PRO A 123 -6.44 11.69 38.76
CA PRO A 123 -6.44 12.19 37.38
C PRO A 123 -5.08 12.11 36.67
N GLU A 124 -3.99 12.34 37.39
CA GLU A 124 -2.62 12.38 36.87
C GLU A 124 -2.17 11.01 36.36
N LYS A 125 -2.81 9.93 36.84
CA LYS A 125 -2.55 8.55 36.45
C LYS A 125 -3.42 8.10 35.27
N MET A 126 -4.36 8.92 34.79
CA MET A 126 -5.20 8.59 33.63
C MET A 126 -4.40 8.24 32.36
N PRO A 127 -3.20 8.78 32.09
CA PRO A 127 -2.36 8.30 30.98
C PRO A 127 -2.08 6.79 31.04
N LEU A 128 -1.91 6.20 32.23
CA LEU A 128 -1.73 4.75 32.40
C LEU A 128 -3.01 3.98 32.04
N SER A 129 -4.17 4.52 32.43
CA SER A 129 -5.47 3.98 32.04
C SER A 129 -5.66 4.03 30.52
N LEU A 130 -5.32 5.15 29.89
CA LEU A 130 -5.40 5.33 28.45
C LEU A 130 -4.46 4.38 27.69
N GLU A 131 -3.21 4.23 28.14
CA GLU A 131 -2.25 3.31 27.52
C GLU A 131 -2.73 1.86 27.60
N SER A 132 -3.18 1.41 28.78
CA SER A 132 -3.72 0.06 28.94
C SER A 132 -5.00 -0.16 28.10
N ALA A 133 -5.89 0.84 27.98
CA ALA A 133 -7.05 0.76 27.10
C ALA A 133 -6.64 0.65 25.61
N ARG A 134 -5.62 1.40 25.17
CA ARG A 134 -5.10 1.33 23.80
C ARG A 134 -4.52 -0.05 23.50
N ASN A 135 -3.73 -0.60 24.42
CA ASN A 135 -3.14 -1.92 24.27
C ASN A 135 -4.25 -2.98 24.20
N ALA A 136 -5.24 -2.93 25.10
CA ALA A 136 -6.39 -3.84 25.06
C ALA A 136 -7.20 -3.70 23.76
N MET A 137 -7.33 -2.49 23.20
CA MET A 137 -8.03 -2.28 21.92
C MET A 137 -7.34 -3.03 20.76
N THR A 138 -6.02 -3.17 20.78
CA THR A 138 -5.32 -3.92 19.72
C THR A 138 -5.66 -5.42 19.72
N GLU A 139 -6.09 -5.96 20.87
CA GLU A 139 -6.44 -7.38 21.00
C GLU A 139 -7.61 -7.81 20.12
N ARG A 140 -8.43 -6.85 19.62
CA ARG A 140 -9.49 -7.13 18.63
C ARG A 140 -8.94 -7.83 17.37
N LEU A 141 -7.67 -7.58 17.02
CA LEU A 141 -6.99 -8.19 15.88
C LEU A 141 -6.82 -9.71 16.00
N ILE A 142 -6.82 -10.22 17.24
CA ILE A 142 -6.64 -11.64 17.59
C ILE A 142 -7.92 -12.25 18.14
N GLN A 143 -8.56 -11.58 19.08
CA GLN A 143 -9.75 -12.08 19.78
C GLN A 143 -11.06 -11.81 19.01
N GLY A 144 -11.00 -10.97 17.98
CA GLY A 144 -12.14 -10.54 17.18
C GLY A 144 -12.80 -9.25 17.70
N THR A 145 -13.58 -8.64 16.81
CA THR A 145 -14.43 -7.47 17.05
C THR A 145 -15.71 -7.85 17.80
N GLY A 146 -16.53 -6.86 18.17
CA GLY A 146 -17.80 -7.12 18.88
C GLY A 146 -17.62 -7.46 20.35
N ARG A 147 -16.50 -7.07 20.96
CA ARG A 147 -16.11 -7.46 22.34
C ARG A 147 -15.70 -6.27 23.20
N LEU A 148 -15.88 -6.45 24.51
CA LEU A 148 -15.26 -5.62 25.54
C LEU A 148 -13.89 -6.23 25.89
N LEU A 149 -12.82 -5.50 25.60
CA LEU A 149 -11.42 -5.90 25.75
C LEU A 149 -10.79 -5.15 26.93
N ASP A 150 -10.47 -5.84 27.99
CA ASP A 150 -10.00 -5.22 29.24
C ASP A 150 -8.81 -5.94 29.87
N THR A 151 -8.19 -6.85 29.11
CA THR A 151 -7.01 -7.61 29.49
C THR A 151 -6.07 -7.71 28.29
N VAL A 152 -4.78 -7.44 28.51
CA VAL A 152 -3.72 -7.70 27.53
C VAL A 152 -2.95 -8.92 28.03
N PRO A 153 -2.75 -9.97 27.21
CA PRO A 153 -1.92 -11.10 27.60
C PRO A 153 -0.49 -10.65 27.93
N PRO A 154 0.29 -11.43 28.71
CA PRO A 154 1.66 -11.07 29.10
C PRO A 154 2.67 -11.00 27.93
N GLY A 155 2.23 -11.18 26.68
CA GLY A 155 3.06 -11.22 25.48
C GLY A 155 3.46 -12.64 25.06
N SER A 156 3.84 -12.78 23.80
CA SER A 156 4.36 -14.04 23.23
C SER A 156 5.86 -14.23 23.44
N GLY A 157 6.58 -13.16 23.82
CA GLY A 157 8.04 -13.14 23.80
C GLY A 157 8.61 -13.03 22.39
N ILE A 158 7.84 -12.52 21.43
CA ILE A 158 8.24 -12.34 20.04
C ILE A 158 9.59 -11.61 19.91
N GLU A 159 10.54 -12.26 19.23
CA GLU A 159 11.82 -11.67 18.86
C GLU A 159 11.65 -10.83 17.58
N LYS A 160 10.97 -9.68 17.70
CA LYS A 160 10.58 -8.82 16.55
C LYS A 160 11.76 -8.52 15.64
N GLN A 161 12.93 -8.20 16.20
CA GLN A 161 14.12 -7.90 15.42
C GLN A 161 14.55 -9.08 14.54
N ASN A 162 14.51 -10.31 15.06
CA ASN A 162 14.90 -11.51 14.31
C ASN A 162 13.94 -11.77 13.14
N LEU A 163 12.63 -11.54 13.35
CA LEU A 163 11.63 -11.64 12.27
C LEU A 163 11.82 -10.55 11.22
N LEU A 164 12.06 -9.31 11.64
CA LEU A 164 12.33 -8.20 10.73
C LEU A 164 13.62 -8.41 9.94
N ASP A 165 14.68 -8.97 10.54
CA ASP A 165 15.92 -9.29 9.86
C ASP A 165 15.73 -10.39 8.79
N LYS A 166 14.96 -11.44 9.11
CA LYS A 166 14.57 -12.46 8.11
C LYS A 166 13.78 -11.85 6.96
N TYR A 167 12.79 -11.02 7.28
CA TYR A 167 11.98 -10.32 6.30
C TYR A 167 12.85 -9.42 5.41
N ILE A 168 13.72 -8.60 6.01
CA ILE A 168 14.66 -7.72 5.29
C ILE A 168 15.52 -8.52 4.31
N LYS A 169 16.08 -9.66 4.73
CA LYS A 169 16.90 -10.53 3.87
C LYS A 169 16.13 -11.07 2.66
N MET A 170 14.87 -11.47 2.85
CA MET A 170 14.01 -11.89 1.73
C MET A 170 13.70 -10.71 0.79
N MET A 171 13.56 -9.50 1.35
CA MET A 171 13.24 -8.31 0.59
C MET A 171 14.44 -7.72 -0.19
N GLU A 172 15.68 -8.05 0.14
CA GLU A 172 16.88 -7.58 -0.58
C GLU A 172 16.82 -7.95 -2.06
N HIS A 173 16.65 -9.23 -2.37
CA HIS A 173 16.52 -9.69 -3.76
C HIS A 173 15.21 -9.24 -4.40
N THR A 174 14.14 -9.14 -3.61
CA THR A 174 12.81 -8.73 -4.07
C THR A 174 12.79 -7.32 -4.66
N VAL A 175 13.49 -6.38 -4.02
CA VAL A 175 13.55 -4.99 -4.49
C VAL A 175 14.38 -4.89 -5.79
N ASP A 176 15.46 -5.67 -5.92
CA ASP A 176 16.28 -5.69 -7.13
C ASP A 176 15.57 -6.38 -8.31
N SER A 177 14.93 -7.52 -8.05
CA SER A 177 14.15 -8.28 -9.02
C SER A 177 12.80 -7.62 -9.34
N LEU A 178 12.39 -6.68 -8.49
CA LEU A 178 11.06 -6.09 -8.40
C LEU A 178 9.95 -7.16 -8.30
N SER A 179 10.17 -8.33 -7.70
CA SER A 179 9.22 -9.46 -7.75
C SER A 179 8.05 -9.34 -6.76
N THR A 180 6.82 -9.13 -7.24
CA THR A 180 5.60 -9.16 -6.39
C THR A 180 5.34 -10.52 -5.75
N ALA A 181 5.78 -11.61 -6.38
CA ALA A 181 5.66 -12.95 -5.82
C ALA A 181 6.58 -13.15 -4.60
N GLU A 182 7.84 -12.71 -4.71
CA GLU A 182 8.84 -12.79 -3.62
C GLU A 182 8.43 -11.91 -2.44
N ALA A 183 7.87 -10.71 -2.70
CA ALA A 183 7.30 -9.87 -1.64
C ALA A 183 6.16 -10.56 -0.89
N GLY A 184 5.26 -11.21 -1.64
CA GLY A 184 4.17 -11.99 -1.07
C GLY A 184 4.66 -13.17 -0.22
N GLU A 185 5.76 -13.82 -0.58
CA GLU A 185 6.38 -14.87 0.23
C GLU A 185 6.97 -14.32 1.53
N ALA A 186 7.65 -13.18 1.49
CA ALA A 186 8.18 -12.53 2.69
C ALA A 186 7.05 -12.10 3.66
N CYS A 187 5.93 -11.60 3.12
CA CYS A 187 4.75 -11.28 3.94
C CYS A 187 4.12 -12.53 4.57
N ARG A 188 3.97 -13.62 3.81
CA ARG A 188 3.45 -14.90 4.33
C ARG A 188 4.36 -15.52 5.39
N MET A 189 5.67 -15.37 5.24
CA MET A 189 6.64 -15.81 6.25
C MET A 189 6.42 -15.08 7.57
N LEU A 190 6.34 -13.74 7.54
CA LEU A 190 6.06 -12.95 8.74
C LEU A 190 4.73 -13.34 9.39
N GLU A 191 3.67 -13.51 8.59
CA GLU A 191 2.36 -13.92 9.09
C GLU A 191 2.41 -15.29 9.77
N THR A 192 3.02 -16.27 9.12
CA THR A 192 3.10 -17.64 9.63
C THR A 192 3.93 -17.73 10.91
N GLU A 193 5.09 -17.07 10.94
CA GLU A 193 5.95 -17.10 12.14
C GLU A 193 5.30 -16.34 13.30
N ALA A 194 4.71 -15.16 13.06
CA ALA A 194 4.08 -14.37 14.12
C ALA A 194 2.81 -15.05 14.68
N LEU A 195 1.92 -15.55 13.81
CA LEU A 195 0.70 -16.22 14.24
C LEU A 195 0.92 -17.64 14.78
N GLY A 196 2.10 -18.22 14.54
CA GLY A 196 2.52 -19.49 15.11
C GLY A 196 2.99 -19.39 16.57
N LEU A 197 3.20 -18.18 17.10
CA LEU A 197 3.62 -17.97 18.49
C LEU A 197 2.44 -18.13 19.46
N ASP A 198 2.69 -18.88 20.53
CA ASP A 198 1.73 -18.97 21.64
C ASP A 198 1.54 -17.61 22.30
N ARG A 199 0.29 -17.24 22.58
CA ARG A 199 -0.11 -15.96 23.22
C ARG A 199 0.35 -14.69 22.49
N ILE A 200 0.49 -14.74 21.17
CA ILE A 200 0.73 -13.54 20.35
C ILE A 200 -0.36 -12.49 20.58
N CYS A 201 0.06 -11.26 20.89
CA CYS A 201 -0.85 -10.15 21.18
C CYS A 201 -1.12 -9.31 19.92
N GLY A 202 -2.28 -8.67 19.87
CA GLY A 202 -2.65 -7.80 18.75
C GLY A 202 -1.70 -6.62 18.56
N GLY A 203 -1.20 -6.06 19.67
CA GLY A 203 -0.22 -4.96 19.65
C GLY A 203 1.13 -5.39 19.09
N GLU A 204 1.57 -6.63 19.39
CA GLU A 204 2.81 -7.19 18.87
C GLU A 204 2.77 -7.35 17.35
N ILE A 205 1.65 -7.86 16.81
CA ILE A 205 1.44 -8.02 15.36
C ILE A 205 1.32 -6.66 14.67
N LEU A 206 0.54 -5.73 15.24
CA LEU A 206 0.39 -4.39 14.67
C LEU A 206 1.75 -3.70 14.54
N GLU A 207 2.57 -3.74 15.58
CA GLU A 207 3.89 -3.13 15.55
C GLU A 207 4.83 -3.81 14.55
N LEU A 208 4.80 -5.15 14.46
CA LEU A 208 5.58 -5.90 13.49
C LEU A 208 5.22 -5.50 12.05
N VAL A 209 3.93 -5.47 11.73
CA VAL A 209 3.42 -5.10 10.39
C VAL A 209 3.75 -3.65 10.06
N LEU A 210 3.54 -2.73 11.01
CA LEU A 210 3.88 -1.32 10.82
C LEU A 210 5.38 -1.14 10.57
N SER A 211 6.23 -1.86 11.29
CA SER A 211 7.68 -1.82 11.12
C SER A 211 8.12 -2.38 9.77
N ALA A 212 7.60 -3.55 9.39
CA ALA A 212 7.88 -4.18 8.10
C ALA A 212 7.46 -3.29 6.92
N GLY A 213 6.28 -2.67 7.01
CA GLY A 213 5.80 -1.74 5.99
C GLY A 213 6.62 -0.46 5.93
N ARG A 214 6.96 0.18 7.05
CA ARG A 214 7.84 1.37 7.07
C ARG A 214 9.21 1.09 6.45
N LEU A 215 9.82 -0.04 6.80
CA LEU A 215 11.10 -0.49 6.22
C LEU A 215 11.01 -0.67 4.71
N PHE A 216 9.92 -1.29 4.25
CA PHE A 216 9.70 -1.51 2.82
C PHE A 216 9.45 -0.20 2.06
N ILE A 217 8.56 0.65 2.57
CA ILE A 217 8.26 1.95 1.96
C ILE A 217 9.53 2.80 1.89
N ALA A 218 10.33 2.85 2.95
CA ALA A 218 11.58 3.62 2.98
C ALA A 218 12.62 3.15 1.95
N ARG A 219 12.58 1.89 1.53
CA ARG A 219 13.51 1.32 0.54
C ARG A 219 13.00 1.39 -0.89
N THR A 220 11.68 1.32 -1.11
CA THR A 220 11.09 1.13 -2.44
C THR A 220 10.34 2.36 -2.95
N ALA A 221 9.79 3.20 -2.06
CA ALA A 221 9.03 4.35 -2.51
C ALA A 221 9.92 5.39 -3.17
N LEU A 222 9.55 5.78 -4.39
CA LEU A 222 10.34 6.67 -5.24
C LEU A 222 10.10 8.15 -4.92
N SER A 223 8.94 8.47 -4.32
CA SER A 223 8.54 9.79 -3.87
C SER A 223 7.44 9.67 -2.79
N ASN A 224 7.07 10.79 -2.15
CA ASN A 224 5.93 10.87 -1.22
C ASN A 224 5.98 9.85 -0.05
N VAL A 225 7.17 9.55 0.45
CA VAL A 225 7.40 8.54 1.51
C VAL A 225 6.50 8.78 2.74
N GLU A 226 6.42 10.01 3.22
CA GLU A 226 5.61 10.35 4.41
C GLU A 226 4.12 10.15 4.17
N GLU A 227 3.61 10.56 3.01
CA GLU A 227 2.20 10.38 2.64
C GLU A 227 1.85 8.90 2.52
N ILE A 228 2.71 8.11 1.86
CA ILE A 228 2.53 6.67 1.70
C ILE A 228 2.58 5.95 3.06
N GLN A 229 3.50 6.34 3.94
CA GLN A 229 3.55 5.81 5.31
C GLN A 229 2.29 6.15 6.09
N GLN A 230 1.78 7.37 5.96
CA GLN A 230 0.56 7.80 6.63
C GLN A 230 -0.66 7.04 6.10
N GLU A 231 -0.77 6.85 4.78
CA GLU A 231 -1.81 6.04 4.15
C GLU A 231 -1.76 4.59 4.66
N PHE A 232 -0.57 3.99 4.70
CA PHE A 232 -0.37 2.63 5.20
C PHE A 232 -0.78 2.50 6.67
N VAL A 233 -0.32 3.40 7.54
CA VAL A 233 -0.70 3.43 8.96
C VAL A 233 -2.22 3.60 9.13
N ASN A 234 -2.84 4.48 8.35
CA ASN A 234 -4.28 4.67 8.36
C ASN A 234 -5.01 3.40 7.93
N GLY A 235 -4.52 2.71 6.89
CA GLY A 235 -5.04 1.41 6.45
C GLY A 235 -4.98 0.36 7.55
N CYS A 236 -3.83 0.20 8.20
CA CYS A 236 -3.64 -0.74 9.31
C CYS A 236 -4.56 -0.42 10.51
N SER A 237 -4.80 0.86 10.80
CA SER A 237 -5.67 1.28 11.91
C SER A 237 -7.15 0.84 11.75
N GLN A 238 -7.57 0.51 10.52
CA GLN A 238 -8.92 0.06 10.20
C GLN A 238 -9.05 -1.46 10.02
N CYS A 239 -7.95 -2.21 10.13
CA CYS A 239 -7.97 -3.67 10.05
C CYS A 239 -8.64 -4.26 11.29
N ARG A 240 -9.49 -5.26 11.11
CA ARG A 240 -10.24 -6.00 12.15
C ARG A 240 -9.52 -7.26 12.62
N THR A 241 -8.67 -7.82 11.78
CA THR A 241 -7.97 -9.08 12.03
C THR A 241 -6.49 -8.95 11.69
N ALA A 242 -5.67 -9.85 12.24
CA ALA A 242 -4.27 -9.98 11.84
C ALA A 242 -4.11 -10.24 10.33
N GLY A 243 -4.97 -11.08 9.74
CA GLY A 243 -4.93 -11.34 8.30
C GLY A 243 -5.22 -10.09 7.46
N GLU A 244 -6.12 -9.21 7.91
CA GLU A 244 -6.32 -7.91 7.24
C GLU A 244 -5.09 -7.00 7.35
N LEU A 245 -4.35 -7.04 8.46
CA LEU A 245 -3.09 -6.29 8.62
C LEU A 245 -2.00 -6.77 7.66
N PHE A 246 -1.76 -8.08 7.59
CA PHE A 246 -0.82 -8.64 6.62
C PHE A 246 -1.29 -8.38 5.17
N GLY A 247 -2.60 -8.39 4.94
CA GLY A 247 -3.19 -7.95 3.67
C GLY A 247 -2.84 -6.50 3.30
N GLN A 248 -2.81 -5.57 4.27
CA GLN A 248 -2.37 -4.19 4.02
C GLN A 248 -0.88 -4.13 3.65
N LEU A 249 -0.03 -4.93 4.32
CA LEU A 249 1.39 -5.02 4.01
C LEU A 249 1.62 -5.54 2.59
N ALA A 250 0.93 -6.61 2.20
CA ALA A 250 1.00 -7.17 0.86
C ALA A 250 0.55 -6.17 -0.21
N ARG A 251 -0.54 -5.43 0.04
CA ARG A 251 -1.05 -4.41 -0.90
C ARG A 251 -0.06 -3.27 -1.12
N ILE A 252 0.53 -2.73 -0.05
CA ILE A 252 1.51 -1.64 -0.21
C ILE A 252 2.77 -2.14 -0.92
N GLN A 253 3.18 -3.38 -0.67
CA GLN A 253 4.29 -4.01 -1.38
C GLN A 253 4.01 -4.14 -2.88
N GLU A 254 2.86 -4.69 -3.24
CA GLU A 254 2.46 -4.88 -4.63
C GLU A 254 2.37 -3.55 -5.38
N ARG A 255 1.77 -2.52 -4.74
CA ARG A 255 1.66 -1.18 -5.31
C ARG A 255 3.03 -0.59 -5.65
N LEU A 256 3.93 -0.51 -4.67
CA LEU A 256 5.23 0.16 -4.87
C LEU A 256 6.14 -0.61 -5.84
N LEU A 257 6.11 -1.95 -5.83
CA LEU A 257 6.85 -2.74 -6.81
C LEU A 257 6.30 -2.56 -8.22
N SER A 258 4.98 -2.46 -8.37
CA SER A 258 4.34 -2.21 -9.67
C SER A 258 4.70 -0.81 -10.19
N GLU A 259 4.61 0.23 -9.35
CA GLU A 259 5.03 1.59 -9.70
C GLU A 259 6.51 1.64 -10.12
N ALA A 260 7.40 0.96 -9.37
CA ALA A 260 8.82 0.88 -9.70
C ALA A 260 9.09 0.13 -11.01
N ARG A 261 8.34 -0.94 -11.30
CA ARG A 261 8.43 -1.68 -12.58
C ARG A 261 8.00 -0.81 -13.75
N GLU A 262 6.89 -0.09 -13.60
CA GLU A 262 6.38 0.80 -14.64
C GLU A 262 7.37 1.91 -14.96
N LEU A 263 7.97 2.52 -13.94
CA LEU A 263 9.01 3.52 -14.13
C LEU A 263 10.23 2.95 -14.83
N ARG A 264 10.76 1.82 -14.37
CA ARG A 264 11.92 1.16 -15.02
C ARG A 264 11.62 0.77 -16.47
N SER A 265 10.40 0.32 -16.75
CA SER A 265 9.93 0.01 -18.11
C SER A 265 9.85 1.27 -18.96
N SER A 266 9.30 2.37 -18.43
CA SER A 266 9.18 3.64 -19.14
C SER A 266 10.55 4.26 -19.47
N GLU A 267 11.51 4.19 -18.54
CA GLU A 267 12.89 4.61 -18.76
C GLU A 267 13.60 3.72 -19.78
N ALA A 268 13.42 2.41 -19.72
CA ALA A 268 13.97 1.45 -20.68
C ALA A 268 13.35 1.59 -22.09
N ALA A 269 12.07 1.96 -22.17
CA ALA A 269 11.35 2.16 -23.42
C ALA A 269 11.78 3.46 -24.13
N ARG A 270 12.28 4.46 -23.40
CA ARG A 270 12.68 5.76 -23.98
C ARG A 270 13.86 5.63 -24.97
N PRO A 271 14.99 4.98 -24.64
CA PRO A 271 16.08 4.72 -25.59
C PRO A 271 15.61 3.95 -26.82
N ILE A 272 14.73 2.95 -26.63
CA ILE A 272 14.19 2.15 -27.74
C ILE A 272 13.28 2.98 -28.65
N ARG A 273 12.45 3.85 -28.08
CA ARG A 273 11.61 4.77 -28.85
C ARG A 273 12.45 5.74 -29.68
N ILE A 274 13.49 6.32 -29.07
CA ILE A 274 14.41 7.24 -29.76
C ILE A 274 15.11 6.51 -30.91
N ALA A 275 15.62 5.30 -30.69
CA ALA A 275 16.30 4.54 -31.73
C ALA A 275 15.36 4.09 -32.87
N LYS A 276 14.11 3.71 -32.57
CA LYS A 276 13.11 3.43 -33.61
C LYS A 276 12.83 4.68 -34.45
N GLN A 277 12.72 5.84 -33.81
CA GLN A 277 12.55 7.11 -34.52
C GLN A 277 13.76 7.46 -35.38
N TYR A 278 14.97 7.27 -34.87
CA TYR A 278 16.21 7.46 -35.63
C TYR A 278 16.24 6.57 -36.86
N VAL A 279 15.95 5.27 -36.71
CA VAL A 279 15.87 4.34 -37.85
C VAL A 279 14.84 4.80 -38.88
N MET A 280 13.66 5.24 -38.45
CA MET A 280 12.64 5.73 -39.39
C MET A 280 13.07 6.99 -40.15
N GLN A 281 13.96 7.80 -39.58
CA GLN A 281 14.46 9.04 -40.19
C GLN A 281 15.69 8.84 -41.07
N HIS A 282 16.48 7.80 -40.80
CA HIS A 282 17.80 7.57 -41.42
C HIS A 282 17.96 6.15 -42.00
N PHE A 283 16.87 5.43 -42.30
CA PHE A 283 16.97 4.05 -42.80
C PHE A 283 17.70 3.97 -44.15
N ASP A 284 17.67 5.03 -44.95
CA ASP A 284 18.32 5.16 -46.24
C ASP A 284 19.83 5.43 -46.14
N GLU A 285 20.33 5.71 -44.94
CA GLU A 285 21.74 5.94 -44.67
C GLU A 285 22.46 4.66 -44.17
N PRO A 286 23.81 4.57 -44.23
CA PRO A 286 24.56 3.43 -43.72
C PRO A 286 24.66 3.42 -42.18
N ILE A 287 23.51 3.37 -41.51
CA ILE A 287 23.41 3.40 -40.05
C ILE A 287 23.70 2.02 -39.44
N THR A 288 24.39 2.01 -38.32
CA THR A 288 24.68 0.81 -37.52
C THR A 288 24.18 0.97 -36.09
N LEU A 289 24.25 -0.10 -35.30
CA LEU A 289 23.88 -0.01 -33.89
C LEU A 289 24.80 0.96 -33.14
N GLU A 290 26.07 0.93 -33.48
CA GLU A 290 27.13 1.78 -32.93
C GLU A 290 26.84 3.25 -33.19
N THR A 291 26.50 3.62 -34.43
CA THR A 291 26.19 5.03 -34.77
C THR A 291 24.97 5.53 -34.00
N VAL A 292 23.92 4.70 -33.87
CA VAL A 292 22.76 5.09 -33.07
C VAL A 292 23.14 5.26 -31.61
N CYS A 293 23.95 4.36 -31.04
CA CYS A 293 24.38 4.39 -29.64
C CYS A 293 25.27 5.59 -29.30
N GLU A 294 26.13 6.02 -30.22
CA GLU A 294 26.98 7.22 -30.07
C GLU A 294 26.13 8.48 -29.95
N ASP A 295 25.08 8.62 -30.76
CA ASP A 295 24.19 9.80 -30.74
C ASP A 295 23.32 9.89 -29.48
N ILE A 296 22.99 8.75 -28.86
CA ILE A 296 22.12 8.69 -27.67
C ILE A 296 22.87 8.50 -26.35
N GLY A 297 24.20 8.30 -26.38
CA GLY A 297 25.04 8.18 -25.19
C GLY A 297 24.93 6.85 -24.43
N PHE A 298 24.62 5.74 -25.12
CA PHE A 298 24.49 4.40 -24.51
C PHE A 298 25.62 3.46 -24.94
N SER A 299 25.95 2.46 -24.10
CA SER A 299 26.89 1.40 -24.51
C SER A 299 26.21 0.40 -25.45
N VAL A 300 26.91 0.01 -26.52
CA VAL A 300 26.41 -0.87 -27.59
C VAL A 300 25.91 -2.22 -27.06
N ASN A 301 26.63 -2.82 -26.11
CA ASN A 301 26.26 -4.11 -25.52
C ASN A 301 24.95 -4.04 -24.72
N TYR A 302 24.80 -3.00 -23.88
CA TYR A 302 23.57 -2.79 -23.12
C TYR A 302 22.39 -2.54 -24.06
N PHE A 303 22.60 -1.69 -25.05
CA PHE A 303 21.57 -1.30 -26.00
C PHE A 303 21.14 -2.47 -26.91
N SER A 304 22.05 -3.33 -27.35
CA SER A 304 21.72 -4.52 -28.14
C SER A 304 20.82 -5.50 -27.37
N MET A 305 21.12 -5.75 -26.09
CA MET A 305 20.31 -6.63 -25.24
C MET A 305 18.91 -6.02 -25.02
N LEU A 306 18.88 -4.72 -24.71
CA LEU A 306 17.64 -3.99 -24.48
C LEU A 306 16.76 -3.97 -25.74
N PHE A 307 17.32 -3.65 -26.92
CA PHE A 307 16.58 -3.58 -28.18
C PHE A 307 15.95 -4.93 -28.55
N LYS A 308 16.70 -6.03 -28.39
CA LYS A 308 16.17 -7.38 -28.67
C LYS A 308 15.07 -7.79 -27.70
N ARG A 309 15.21 -7.45 -26.41
CA ARG A 309 14.19 -7.73 -25.40
C ARG A 309 12.89 -6.98 -25.67
N GLU A 310 12.98 -5.69 -25.99
CA GLU A 310 11.80 -4.82 -26.17
C GLU A 310 11.13 -4.94 -27.55
N THR A 311 11.89 -5.28 -28.61
CA THR A 311 11.35 -5.38 -29.98
C THR A 311 11.13 -6.81 -30.46
N GLY A 312 11.66 -7.81 -29.74
CA GLY A 312 11.67 -9.21 -30.16
C GLY A 312 12.69 -9.55 -31.26
N GLU A 313 13.40 -8.56 -31.80
CA GLU A 313 14.39 -8.74 -32.86
C GLU A 313 15.66 -7.89 -32.67
N GLY A 314 16.78 -8.30 -33.27
CA GLY A 314 18.01 -7.50 -33.23
C GLY A 314 17.92 -6.26 -34.11
N PHE A 315 18.68 -5.22 -33.79
CA PHE A 315 18.67 -3.93 -34.52
C PHE A 315 18.87 -4.07 -36.03
N ALA A 316 19.87 -4.83 -36.48
CA ALA A 316 20.13 -5.02 -37.92
C ALA A 316 18.95 -5.68 -38.65
N LYS A 317 18.25 -6.59 -37.97
CA LYS A 317 17.04 -7.25 -38.50
C LYS A 317 15.87 -6.28 -38.57
N TYR A 318 15.71 -5.45 -37.54
CA TYR A 318 14.72 -4.37 -37.52
C TYR A 318 14.94 -3.36 -38.65
N LEU A 319 16.18 -2.87 -38.82
CA LEU A 319 16.55 -1.97 -39.92
C LEU A 319 16.27 -2.60 -41.29
N THR A 320 16.67 -3.86 -41.48
CA THR A 320 16.37 -4.59 -42.71
C THR A 320 14.87 -4.63 -42.98
N ARG A 321 14.06 -4.95 -41.97
CA ARG A 321 12.60 -4.98 -42.11
C ARG A 321 12.05 -3.61 -42.52
N VAL A 322 12.47 -2.53 -41.87
CA VAL A 322 12.04 -1.16 -42.22
C VAL A 322 12.38 -0.85 -43.69
N ARG A 323 13.62 -1.10 -44.12
CA ARG A 323 14.04 -0.87 -45.52
C ARG A 323 13.23 -1.69 -46.53
N ILE A 324 12.88 -2.93 -46.18
CA ILE A 324 12.07 -3.78 -47.06
C ILE A 324 10.62 -3.31 -47.14
N GLU A 325 10.02 -2.88 -46.02
CA GLU A 325 8.67 -2.30 -46.05
C GLU A 325 8.64 -1.02 -46.90
N GLU A 326 9.61 -0.11 -46.74
CA GLU A 326 9.71 1.08 -47.58
C GLU A 326 9.95 0.75 -49.06
N ALA A 327 10.75 -0.29 -49.34
CA ALA A 327 10.92 -0.76 -50.70
C ALA A 327 9.61 -1.30 -51.30
N LYS A 328 8.79 -2.02 -50.52
CA LYS A 328 7.47 -2.47 -50.98
C LYS A 328 6.56 -1.29 -51.29
N THR A 329 6.53 -0.28 -50.42
CA THR A 329 5.77 0.95 -50.62
C THR A 329 6.18 1.63 -51.92
N LEU A 330 7.49 1.86 -52.15
CA LEU A 330 7.97 2.47 -53.39
C LEU A 330 7.69 1.61 -54.63
N LEU A 331 7.79 0.29 -54.53
CA LEU A 331 7.47 -0.61 -55.65
C LEU A 331 5.99 -0.59 -56.01
N HIS A 332 5.11 -0.36 -55.03
CA HIS A 332 3.66 -0.29 -55.16
C HIS A 332 3.16 1.09 -55.65
N GLU A 333 3.70 2.17 -55.08
CA GLU A 333 3.18 3.51 -55.28
C GLU A 333 3.86 4.28 -56.42
N THR A 334 4.99 3.78 -56.93
CA THR A 334 5.81 4.53 -57.89
C THR A 334 6.33 3.67 -59.04
N SER A 335 6.59 4.33 -60.17
CA SER A 335 7.15 3.72 -61.38
C SER A 335 8.67 3.90 -61.52
N ILE A 336 9.36 4.39 -60.49
CA ILE A 336 10.81 4.62 -60.56
C ILE A 336 11.60 3.31 -60.74
N PRO A 337 12.78 3.33 -61.38
CA PRO A 337 13.58 2.13 -61.61
C PRO A 337 13.97 1.42 -60.30
N ILE A 338 14.01 0.09 -60.31
CA ILE A 338 14.38 -0.72 -59.13
C ILE A 338 15.81 -0.39 -58.64
N ALA A 339 16.70 0.02 -59.56
CA ALA A 339 18.02 0.51 -59.18
C ALA A 339 17.95 1.77 -58.31
N GLU A 340 17.04 2.69 -58.60
CA GLU A 340 16.82 3.90 -57.81
C GLU A 340 16.16 3.58 -56.46
N ILE A 341 15.22 2.61 -56.42
CA ILE A 341 14.63 2.13 -55.15
C ILE A 341 15.70 1.52 -54.25
N CYS A 342 16.60 0.72 -54.83
CA CYS A 342 17.72 0.12 -54.10
C CYS A 342 18.54 1.18 -53.35
N GLU A 343 18.89 2.27 -54.04
CA GLU A 343 19.62 3.39 -53.45
C GLU A 343 18.77 4.14 -52.42
N LYS A 344 17.51 4.46 -52.74
CA LYS A 344 16.58 5.19 -51.85
C LYS A 344 16.24 4.47 -50.55
N VAL A 345 16.37 3.14 -50.49
CA VAL A 345 16.15 2.36 -49.27
C VAL A 345 17.45 1.93 -48.59
N GLY A 346 18.59 2.56 -48.97
CA GLY A 346 19.87 2.45 -48.26
C GLY A 346 20.71 1.23 -48.62
N TYR A 347 20.55 0.66 -49.81
CA TYR A 347 21.42 -0.41 -50.33
C TYR A 347 22.32 0.10 -51.45
N SER A 348 23.64 -0.06 -51.29
CA SER A 348 24.63 0.27 -52.32
C SER A 348 24.84 -0.83 -53.37
N ASP A 349 24.46 -2.08 -53.06
CA ASP A 349 24.55 -3.22 -53.98
C ASP A 349 23.17 -3.80 -54.34
N ARG A 350 22.81 -3.69 -55.62
CA ARG A 350 21.56 -4.19 -56.18
C ARG A 350 21.39 -5.71 -56.06
N LYS A 351 22.48 -6.48 -56.12
CA LYS A 351 22.43 -7.94 -55.95
C LYS A 351 22.07 -8.28 -54.52
N HIS A 352 22.70 -7.61 -53.55
CA HIS A 352 22.39 -7.77 -52.13
C HIS A 352 20.93 -7.37 -51.84
N PHE A 353 20.47 -6.21 -52.32
CA PHE A 353 19.08 -5.77 -52.14
C PHE A 353 18.10 -6.81 -52.67
N THR A 354 18.29 -7.27 -53.91
CA THR A 354 17.41 -8.26 -54.55
C THR A 354 17.33 -9.55 -53.74
N HIS A 355 18.47 -10.03 -53.25
CA HIS A 355 18.52 -11.23 -52.41
C HIS A 355 17.80 -11.04 -51.08
N THR A 356 18.04 -9.92 -50.39
CA THR A 356 17.41 -9.62 -49.10
C THR A 356 15.89 -9.42 -49.26
N PHE A 357 15.46 -8.73 -50.31
CA PHE A 357 14.04 -8.54 -50.62
C PHE A 357 13.36 -9.88 -50.88
N HIS A 358 13.93 -10.73 -51.74
CA HIS A 358 13.40 -12.07 -52.00
C HIS A 358 13.35 -12.93 -50.74
N LYS A 359 14.38 -12.87 -49.89
CA LYS A 359 14.38 -13.60 -48.61
C LYS A 359 13.27 -13.13 -47.66
N ALA A 360 12.92 -11.86 -47.70
CA ALA A 360 11.90 -11.27 -46.83
C ALA A 360 10.47 -11.42 -47.38
N THR A 361 10.28 -11.45 -48.70
CA THR A 361 8.95 -11.41 -49.35
C THR A 361 8.60 -12.69 -50.12
N GLY A 362 9.58 -13.53 -50.43
CA GLY A 362 9.42 -14.70 -51.31
C GLY A 362 9.44 -14.38 -52.81
N LEU A 363 9.57 -13.11 -53.20
CA LEU A 363 9.52 -12.64 -54.58
C LEU A 363 10.68 -11.68 -54.85
N ASN A 364 11.22 -11.65 -56.07
CA ASN A 364 12.16 -10.59 -56.41
C ASN A 364 11.42 -9.24 -56.63
N PRO A 365 12.10 -8.09 -56.52
CA PRO A 365 11.45 -6.77 -56.65
C PRO A 365 10.67 -6.57 -57.96
N VAL A 366 11.13 -7.16 -59.07
CA VAL A 366 10.45 -7.08 -60.38
C VAL A 366 9.13 -7.84 -60.36
N GLU A 367 9.14 -9.06 -59.84
CA GLU A 367 7.95 -9.90 -59.67
C GLU A 367 6.97 -9.25 -58.72
N TYR A 368 7.46 -8.72 -57.60
CA TYR A 368 6.63 -8.04 -56.60
C TYR A 368 5.90 -6.85 -57.22
N ARG A 369 6.59 -5.99 -57.98
CA ARG A 369 5.96 -4.86 -58.68
C ARG A 369 4.93 -5.33 -59.71
N LYS A 370 5.20 -6.37 -60.48
CA LYS A 370 4.22 -6.88 -61.47
C LYS A 370 2.94 -7.42 -60.83
N LEU A 371 3.03 -7.96 -59.63
CA LEU A 371 1.90 -8.56 -58.93
C LEU A 371 1.11 -7.54 -58.11
N TYR A 372 1.80 -6.54 -57.54
CA TYR A 372 1.22 -5.66 -56.55
C TYR A 372 1.23 -4.17 -56.91
N GLY A 373 2.10 -3.70 -57.82
CA GLY A 373 2.25 -2.27 -58.14
C GLY A 373 1.59 -1.82 -59.42
#